data_AF-A0A9J7EA67-F1
#
_entry.id   AF-A0A9J7EA67-F1
#
_cell.length_a   1.000
_cell.length_b   1.000
_cell.length_c   1.000
_cell.angle_alpha   90.00
_cell.angle_beta   90.00
_cell.angle_gamma   90.00
#
_symmetry.space_group_name_H-M   'P 1'
#
loop_
_entity.id
_entity.type
_entity.pdbx_description
1 polymer ?
#
loop_
_entity_poly.entity_id
_entity_poly.type
_entity_poly.pdbx_seq_one_letter_code
_entity_poly.pdbx_strand_id
1 'polypeptide(L)'
;MEYITQGQCQYFVVRKKRLCRMTVRPGRQYCGEHEPQPPESECQDDRRIPCPNDPKHTVYVSKLEKHLSICNARARDQPPYIVPNINAPNEGELCVRLPLAQLPRETIMQVIDKINYLYDKHVEGNITTFPEHPIHNTIVKEFSESDRTESSRRHLRQVSALLHLAEEEGLVGAGTCYVELGAGKGDNVS
;
A
#
# COMPACT_ATOMS: atom_id res chain seq x y z
N MET A 1 19.58 31.20 -13.76
CA MET A 1 18.45 30.35 -13.33
C MET A 1 18.76 29.90 -11.92
N GLU A 2 18.14 30.54 -10.92
CA GLU A 2 18.29 30.12 -9.53
C GLU A 2 17.43 28.89 -9.29
N TYR A 3 18.07 27.78 -8.89
CA TYR A 3 17.37 26.59 -8.45
C TYR A 3 16.71 26.91 -7.11
N ILE A 4 15.42 27.22 -7.12
CA ILE A 4 14.64 27.35 -5.88
C ILE A 4 14.59 25.97 -5.25
N THR A 5 15.39 25.76 -4.21
CA THR A 5 15.29 24.59 -3.34
C THR A 5 13.90 24.62 -2.72
N GLN A 6 13.02 23.71 -3.13
CA GLN A 6 11.69 23.56 -2.53
C GLN A 6 11.89 23.15 -1.06
N GLY A 7 11.65 24.09 -0.14
CA GLY A 7 11.81 23.87 1.28
C GLY A 7 10.93 22.72 1.78
N GLN A 8 11.38 22.03 2.83
CA GLN A 8 10.56 21.05 3.55
C GLN A 8 9.78 21.73 4.67
N CYS A 9 8.62 21.15 5.00
CA CYS A 9 7.74 21.71 6.01
C CYS A 9 8.38 21.70 7.40
N GLN A 10 8.39 22.87 8.05
CA GLN A 10 9.03 23.06 9.36
C GLN A 10 8.19 22.55 10.55
N TYR A 11 7.06 21.89 10.31
CA TYR A 11 6.22 21.34 11.37
C TYR A 11 6.83 20.07 11.99
N PHE A 12 6.94 20.04 13.33
CA PHE A 12 7.46 18.88 14.06
C PHE A 12 6.34 17.88 14.39
N VAL A 13 6.40 16.69 13.80
CA VAL A 13 5.41 15.63 14.04
C VAL A 13 5.80 14.86 15.31
N VAL A 14 5.23 15.26 16.46
CA VAL A 14 5.55 14.72 17.79
C VAL A 14 5.53 13.18 17.83
N ARG A 15 4.47 12.55 17.31
CA ARG A 15 4.34 11.08 17.27
C ARG A 15 5.48 10.39 16.52
N LYS A 16 6.05 11.04 15.50
CA LYS A 16 7.10 10.50 14.64
C LYS A 16 8.50 11.04 14.97
N LYS A 17 8.62 11.93 15.96
CA LYS A 17 9.86 12.58 16.41
C LYS A 17 10.72 13.13 15.25
N ARG A 18 10.09 13.77 14.26
CA ARG A 18 10.78 14.35 13.09
C ARG A 18 9.98 15.49 12.45
N LEU A 19 10.65 16.32 11.65
CA LEU A 19 10.00 17.32 10.80
C LEU A 19 9.15 16.66 9.70
N CYS A 20 8.10 17.36 9.29
CA CYS A 20 7.24 16.94 8.19
C CYS A 20 8.04 16.90 6.88
N ARG A 21 7.99 15.75 6.18
CA ARG A 21 8.71 15.55 4.90
C ARG A 21 7.99 16.15 3.69
N MET A 22 6.89 16.85 3.90
CA MET A 22 6.10 17.40 2.81
C MET A 22 6.80 18.64 2.24
N THR A 23 6.79 18.77 0.92
CA THR A 23 7.34 19.95 0.24
C THR A 23 6.48 21.17 0.50
N VAL A 24 7.14 22.32 0.52
CA VAL A 24 6.53 23.63 0.77
C VAL A 24 6.53 24.43 -0.52
N ARG A 25 5.48 25.23 -0.72
CA ARG A 25 5.43 26.17 -1.85
C ARG A 25 6.51 27.23 -1.69
N PRO A 26 7.07 27.76 -2.79
CA PRO A 26 8.02 28.87 -2.72
C PRO A 26 7.48 30.01 -1.85
N GLY A 27 8.30 30.50 -0.91
CA GLY A 27 7.94 31.59 0.00
C GLY A 27 7.10 31.20 1.23
N ARG A 28 6.76 29.92 1.42
CA ARG A 28 6.06 29.42 2.63
C ARG A 28 7.01 28.59 3.50
N GLN A 29 6.67 28.41 4.78
CA GLN A 29 7.45 27.59 5.73
C GLN A 29 6.80 26.22 6.04
N TYR A 30 5.50 26.09 5.77
CA TYR A 30 4.72 24.90 6.09
C TYR A 30 4.02 24.34 4.86
N CYS A 31 3.83 23.02 4.81
CA CYS A 31 3.01 22.41 3.76
C CYS A 31 1.54 22.74 3.98
N GLY A 32 0.70 22.49 2.96
CA GLY A 32 -0.72 22.81 3.05
C GLY A 32 -1.43 22.26 4.30
N GLU A 33 -1.05 21.08 4.79
CA GLU A 33 -1.67 20.47 5.97
C GLU A 33 -1.23 21.08 7.31
N HIS A 34 -0.05 21.70 7.38
CA HIS A 34 0.48 22.28 8.61
C HIS A 34 0.62 23.80 8.54
N GLU A 35 0.03 24.43 7.53
CA GLU A 35 0.00 25.89 7.42
C GLU A 35 -0.86 26.46 8.56
N PRO A 36 -0.31 27.35 9.41
CA PRO A 36 -1.08 27.99 10.46
C PRO A 36 -2.27 28.74 9.89
N GLN A 37 -3.43 28.67 10.54
CA GLN A 37 -4.56 29.52 10.17
C GLN A 37 -4.17 30.99 10.43
N PRO A 38 -4.43 31.92 9.49
CA PRO A 38 -4.17 33.33 9.72
C PRO A 38 -5.02 33.84 10.91
N PRO A 39 -4.52 34.81 11.69
CA PRO A 39 -5.31 35.46 12.74
C PRO A 39 -6.55 36.13 12.13
N GLU A 40 -7.65 36.15 12.89
CA GLU A 40 -8.99 36.56 12.45
C GLU A 40 -9.11 38.00 11.92
N SER A 41 -8.05 38.81 12.07
CA SER A 41 -8.01 40.25 11.82
C SER A 41 -7.52 40.69 10.44
N GLU A 42 -7.20 39.77 9.51
CA GLU A 42 -6.82 40.13 8.14
C GLU A 42 -7.66 39.37 7.10
N CYS A 43 -8.24 40.14 6.16
CA CYS A 43 -9.06 39.75 5.01
C CYS A 43 -9.09 38.24 4.67
N GLN A 44 -10.23 37.62 4.99
CA GLN A 44 -10.62 36.29 4.52
C GLN A 44 -10.81 36.30 3.01
N ASP A 45 -9.98 35.56 2.27
CA ASP A 45 -10.41 35.10 0.95
C ASP A 45 -10.33 33.57 0.79
N ASP A 46 -9.61 32.84 1.65
CA ASP A 46 -9.59 31.39 1.54
C ASP A 46 -9.22 30.66 2.85
N ARG A 47 -10.14 30.64 3.82
CA ARG A 47 -9.97 29.88 5.07
C ARG A 47 -10.06 28.36 4.81
N ARG A 48 -9.45 27.55 5.68
CA ARG A 48 -9.65 26.09 5.66
C ARG A 48 -10.83 25.71 6.57
N ILE A 49 -11.69 24.83 6.07
CA ILE A 49 -12.81 24.24 6.83
C ILE A 49 -12.61 22.71 6.92
N PRO A 50 -13.13 22.04 7.96
CA PRO A 50 -13.18 20.58 7.97
C PRO A 50 -13.98 20.06 6.76
N CYS A 51 -13.56 18.95 6.18
CA CYS A 51 -14.30 18.37 5.07
C CYS A 51 -15.70 17.90 5.51
N PRO A 52 -16.75 18.19 4.73
CA PRO A 52 -18.11 17.71 5.03
C PRO A 52 -18.26 16.18 5.06
N ASN A 53 -17.41 15.46 4.32
CA ASN A 53 -17.45 13.99 4.23
C ASN A 53 -16.61 13.29 5.30
N ASP A 54 -15.54 13.92 5.81
CA ASP A 54 -14.71 13.38 6.90
C ASP A 54 -14.02 14.54 7.67
N PRO A 55 -14.36 14.78 8.95
CA PRO A 55 -13.80 15.90 9.72
C PRO A 55 -12.30 15.72 10.05
N LYS A 56 -11.68 14.59 9.72
CA LYS A 56 -10.25 14.33 9.99
C LYS A 56 -9.28 15.12 9.09
N HIS A 57 -9.76 15.70 8.00
CA HIS A 57 -8.95 16.56 7.12
C HIS A 57 -9.65 17.88 6.82
N THR A 58 -8.86 18.86 6.39
CA THR A 58 -9.34 20.23 6.12
C THR A 58 -9.12 20.62 4.66
N VAL A 59 -9.96 21.53 4.15
CA VAL A 59 -9.97 21.96 2.75
C VAL A 59 -10.18 23.46 2.69
N TYR A 60 -9.55 24.11 1.71
CA TYR A 60 -9.82 25.52 1.41
C TYR A 60 -11.27 25.70 0.93
N VAL A 61 -11.95 26.75 1.40
CA VAL A 61 -13.33 27.06 0.99
C VAL A 61 -13.41 27.22 -0.52
N SER A 62 -12.45 27.90 -1.15
CA SER A 62 -12.40 28.10 -2.61
C SER A 62 -12.28 26.79 -3.41
N LYS A 63 -11.83 25.70 -2.76
CA LYS A 63 -11.58 24.39 -3.39
C LYS A 63 -12.52 23.31 -2.90
N LEU A 64 -13.54 23.64 -2.10
CA LEU A 64 -14.45 22.67 -1.53
C LEU A 64 -15.14 21.83 -2.61
N GLU A 65 -15.67 22.48 -3.65
CA GLU A 65 -16.38 21.80 -4.74
C GLU A 65 -15.47 20.80 -5.48
N LYS A 66 -14.26 21.24 -5.86
CA LYS A 66 -13.25 20.36 -6.48
C LYS A 66 -12.80 19.25 -5.54
N HIS A 67 -12.71 19.53 -4.25
CA HIS A 67 -12.35 18.54 -3.25
C HIS A 67 -13.42 17.45 -3.13
N LEU A 68 -14.70 17.82 -3.05
CA LEU A 68 -15.81 16.87 -2.88
C LEU A 68 -15.83 15.83 -4.02
N SER A 69 -15.48 16.22 -5.24
CA SER A 69 -15.41 15.29 -6.37
C SER A 69 -14.23 14.32 -6.30
N ILE A 70 -13.11 14.65 -5.62
CA ILE A 70 -11.93 13.78 -5.49
C ILE A 70 -11.73 13.20 -4.08
N CYS A 71 -12.60 13.54 -3.13
CA CYS A 71 -12.44 13.20 -1.73
C CYS A 71 -12.45 11.68 -1.54
N ASN A 72 -11.51 11.14 -0.78
CA ASN A 72 -11.47 9.71 -0.46
C ASN A 72 -12.66 9.27 0.40
N ALA A 73 -13.21 10.18 1.20
CA ALA A 73 -14.41 9.96 2.02
C ALA A 73 -15.73 10.17 1.25
N ARG A 74 -15.68 10.50 -0.05
CA ARG A 74 -16.90 10.59 -0.86
C ARG A 74 -17.59 9.22 -0.89
N ALA A 75 -18.92 9.21 -0.79
CA ALA A 75 -19.69 8.01 -1.07
C ALA A 75 -19.37 7.53 -2.49
N ARG A 76 -18.94 6.28 -2.62
CA ARG A 76 -18.71 5.63 -3.91
C ARG A 76 -19.81 4.61 -4.10
N ASP A 77 -20.40 4.58 -5.28
CA ASP A 77 -21.23 3.45 -5.68
C ASP A 77 -20.39 2.19 -5.54
N GLN A 78 -20.82 1.31 -4.64
CA GLN A 78 -20.17 0.03 -4.47
C GLN A 78 -20.68 -0.88 -5.59
N PRO A 79 -19.80 -1.52 -6.37
CA PRO A 79 -20.22 -2.54 -7.31
C PRO A 79 -21.02 -3.64 -6.61
N PRO A 80 -21.94 -4.33 -7.30
CA PRO A 80 -22.83 -5.33 -6.68
C PRO A 80 -22.08 -6.54 -6.07
N TYR A 81 -20.83 -6.76 -6.48
CA TYR A 81 -19.96 -7.81 -5.94
C TYR A 81 -19.18 -7.38 -4.68
N ILE A 82 -19.23 -6.10 -4.29
CA ILE A 82 -18.71 -5.66 -2.99
C ILE A 82 -19.87 -5.73 -2.00
N VAL A 83 -19.82 -6.75 -1.14
CA VAL A 83 -20.73 -6.88 -0.02
C VAL A 83 -19.96 -6.48 1.24
N PRO A 84 -20.27 -5.32 1.86
CA PRO A 84 -19.66 -4.92 3.11
C PRO A 84 -19.81 -6.01 4.16
N ASN A 85 -18.75 -6.26 4.91
CA ASN A 85 -18.78 -7.17 6.05
C ASN A 85 -19.19 -8.63 5.71
N ILE A 86 -19.07 -9.08 4.46
CA ILE A 86 -19.44 -10.46 4.06
C ILE A 86 -18.68 -11.55 4.85
N ASN A 87 -17.45 -11.25 5.27
CA ASN A 87 -16.62 -12.14 6.09
C ASN A 87 -16.53 -11.66 7.55
N ALA A 88 -17.28 -10.62 7.92
CA ALA A 88 -17.34 -10.19 9.30
C ALA A 88 -18.26 -11.16 10.07
N PRO A 89 -18.01 -11.39 11.37
CA PRO A 89 -18.99 -12.03 12.22
C PRO A 89 -20.30 -11.24 12.17
N ASN A 90 -21.43 -11.94 12.29
CA ASN A 90 -22.77 -11.32 12.23
C ASN A 90 -22.88 -10.17 13.24
N GLU A 91 -23.62 -9.12 12.90
CA GLU A 91 -23.89 -8.00 13.80
C GLU A 91 -24.57 -8.50 15.08
N GLY A 92 -23.80 -8.64 16.16
CA GLY A 92 -24.25 -9.21 17.44
C GLY A 92 -23.23 -10.15 18.09
N GLU A 93 -22.32 -10.74 17.32
CA GLU A 93 -21.20 -11.48 17.89
C GLU A 93 -20.10 -10.50 18.33
N LEU A 94 -20.16 -10.09 19.60
CA LEU A 94 -19.05 -9.42 20.26
C LEU A 94 -17.87 -10.39 20.33
N CYS A 95 -17.02 -10.40 19.31
CA CYS A 95 -15.72 -11.04 19.37
C CYS A 95 -14.84 -10.23 20.34
N VAL A 96 -14.90 -10.57 21.62
CA VAL A 96 -14.11 -9.94 22.66
C VAL A 96 -12.64 -10.20 22.33
N ARG A 97 -11.88 -9.13 22.06
CA ARG A 97 -10.44 -9.23 21.89
C ARG A 97 -9.80 -9.62 23.22
N LEU A 98 -9.60 -10.91 23.41
CA LEU A 98 -8.92 -11.48 24.57
C LEU A 98 -7.41 -11.52 24.30
N PRO A 99 -6.57 -11.00 25.21
CA PRO A 99 -5.14 -11.25 25.19
C PRO A 99 -4.85 -12.77 25.25
N LEU A 100 -3.82 -13.24 24.55
CA LEU A 100 -3.41 -14.65 24.56
C LEU A 100 -3.19 -15.20 25.98
N ALA A 101 -2.70 -14.36 26.91
CA ALA A 101 -2.47 -14.74 28.30
C ALA A 101 -3.76 -15.08 29.09
N GLN A 102 -4.92 -14.67 28.59
CA GLN A 102 -6.23 -14.95 29.20
C GLN A 102 -6.91 -16.17 28.58
N LEU A 103 -6.32 -16.76 27.54
CA LEU A 103 -6.85 -17.97 26.91
C LEU A 103 -6.36 -19.22 27.67
N PRO A 104 -7.25 -20.20 27.92
CA PRO A 104 -6.85 -21.47 28.50
C PRO A 104 -5.77 -22.15 27.64
N ARG A 105 -4.80 -22.78 28.30
CA ARG A 105 -3.70 -23.48 27.62
C ARG A 105 -4.26 -24.57 26.70
N GLU A 106 -5.32 -25.24 27.13
CA GLU A 106 -6.01 -26.31 26.41
C GLU A 106 -6.55 -25.83 25.07
N THR A 107 -7.15 -24.63 25.04
CA THR A 107 -7.65 -24.02 23.80
C THR A 107 -6.50 -23.72 22.83
N ILE A 108 -5.37 -23.22 23.34
CA ILE A 108 -4.19 -22.96 22.52
C ILE A 108 -3.65 -24.26 21.94
N MET A 109 -3.54 -25.32 22.75
CA MET A 109 -3.09 -26.64 22.31
C MET A 109 -4.01 -27.22 21.24
N GLN A 110 -5.34 -27.15 21.41
CA GLN A 110 -6.30 -27.61 20.41
C GLN A 110 -6.14 -26.91 19.06
N VAL A 111 -5.85 -25.61 19.06
CA VAL A 111 -5.59 -24.86 17.83
C VAL A 111 -4.29 -25.33 17.18
N ILE A 112 -3.23 -25.54 17.97
CA ILE A 112 -1.94 -26.07 17.47
C ILE A 112 -2.14 -27.45 16.85
N ASP A 113 -2.83 -28.36 17.55
CA ASP A 113 -3.09 -29.71 17.08
C ASP A 113 -3.90 -29.70 15.78
N LYS A 114 -4.88 -28.80 15.67
CA LYS A 114 -5.66 -28.62 14.45
C LYS A 114 -4.81 -28.11 13.28
N ILE A 115 -3.92 -27.15 13.52
CA ILE A 115 -3.01 -26.62 12.49
C ILE A 115 -2.08 -27.74 12.01
N ASN A 116 -1.46 -28.48 12.93
CA ASN A 116 -0.56 -29.59 12.60
C ASN A 116 -1.30 -30.67 11.81
N TYR A 117 -2.49 -31.08 12.27
CA TYR A 117 -3.31 -32.04 11.54
C TYR A 117 -3.63 -31.58 10.10
N LEU A 118 -3.99 -30.31 9.92
CA LEU A 118 -4.27 -29.77 8.59
C LEU A 118 -3.01 -29.72 7.72
N TYR A 119 -1.87 -29.39 8.31
CA TYR A 119 -0.59 -29.40 7.62
C TYR A 119 -0.24 -30.82 7.16
N ASP A 120 -0.22 -31.80 8.06
CA ASP A 120 0.13 -33.19 7.77
C ASP A 120 -0.83 -33.78 6.71
N LYS A 121 -2.12 -33.45 6.80
CA LYS A 121 -3.14 -33.99 5.89
C LYS A 121 -3.14 -33.36 4.51
N HIS A 122 -2.91 -32.05 4.41
CA HIS A 122 -3.15 -31.31 3.17
C HIS A 122 -1.90 -30.69 2.55
N VAL A 123 -0.86 -30.49 3.32
CA VAL A 123 0.32 -29.72 2.91
C VAL A 123 1.56 -30.60 2.84
N GLU A 124 1.80 -31.42 3.86
CA GLU A 124 2.96 -32.32 3.90
C GLU A 124 2.94 -33.28 2.71
N GLY A 125 4.06 -33.35 1.98
CA GLY A 125 4.20 -34.17 0.77
C GLY A 125 3.44 -33.67 -0.46
N ASN A 126 2.54 -32.69 -0.33
CA ASN A 126 1.74 -32.14 -1.44
C ASN A 126 2.30 -30.82 -1.99
N ILE A 127 3.25 -30.19 -1.31
CA ILE A 127 3.97 -29.04 -1.87
C ILE A 127 5.07 -29.56 -2.80
N THR A 128 4.84 -29.48 -4.10
CA THR A 128 5.91 -29.57 -5.10
C THR A 128 6.66 -28.25 -5.14
N THR A 129 7.90 -28.24 -4.68
CA THR A 129 8.81 -27.13 -4.94
C THR A 129 9.19 -27.14 -6.41
N PHE A 130 9.00 -26.02 -7.10
CA PHE A 130 9.51 -25.86 -8.45
C PHE A 130 11.05 -25.98 -8.44
N PRO A 131 11.63 -26.73 -9.38
CA PRO A 131 13.08 -26.84 -9.47
C PRO A 131 13.70 -25.47 -9.71
N GLU A 132 14.92 -25.27 -9.17
CA GLU A 132 15.68 -24.07 -9.45
C GLU A 132 16.04 -24.04 -10.94
N HIS A 133 15.65 -22.95 -11.59
CA HIS A 133 15.99 -22.67 -12.97
C HIS A 133 17.09 -21.62 -13.05
N PRO A 134 17.97 -21.68 -14.07
CA PRO A 134 18.88 -20.58 -14.36
C PRO A 134 18.10 -19.31 -14.71
N ILE A 135 18.76 -18.15 -14.62
CA ILE A 135 18.12 -16.88 -15.02
C ILE A 135 17.66 -16.97 -16.48
N HIS A 136 16.39 -16.64 -16.70
CA HIS A 136 15.70 -16.75 -17.97
C HIS A 136 16.36 -15.85 -19.03
N ASN A 137 16.61 -16.39 -20.23
CA ASN A 137 17.37 -15.73 -21.30
C ASN A 137 16.91 -14.30 -21.60
N THR A 138 15.60 -14.05 -21.54
CA THR A 138 14.98 -12.72 -21.75
C THR A 138 15.51 -11.64 -20.82
N ILE A 139 15.87 -12.00 -19.59
CA ILE A 139 16.28 -11.04 -18.55
C ILE A 139 17.75 -11.17 -18.13
N VAL A 140 18.52 -12.11 -18.70
CA VAL A 140 19.93 -12.34 -18.34
C VAL A 140 20.75 -11.05 -18.47
N LYS A 141 20.54 -10.28 -19.55
CA LYS A 141 21.27 -9.02 -19.78
C LYS A 141 21.02 -8.02 -18.65
N GLU A 142 19.75 -7.82 -18.30
CA GLU A 142 19.35 -6.93 -17.22
C GLU A 142 19.83 -7.43 -15.85
N PHE A 143 19.81 -8.75 -15.63
CA PHE A 143 20.27 -9.36 -14.39
C PHE A 143 21.78 -9.19 -14.16
N SER A 144 22.59 -9.23 -15.23
CA SER A 144 24.05 -9.13 -15.18
C SER A 144 24.59 -7.71 -15.01
N GLU A 145 23.74 -6.69 -14.96
CA GLU A 145 24.17 -5.31 -14.74
C GLU A 145 24.82 -5.13 -13.34
N SER A 146 25.99 -4.49 -13.31
CA SER A 146 26.80 -4.30 -12.10
C SER A 146 26.16 -3.36 -11.08
N ASP A 147 25.39 -2.38 -11.56
CA ASP A 147 24.94 -1.24 -10.77
C ASP A 147 23.59 -1.51 -10.05
N ARG A 148 23.09 -2.75 -10.13
CA ARG A 148 21.80 -3.11 -9.54
C ARG A 148 21.90 -3.43 -8.06
N THR A 149 20.91 -2.94 -7.32
CA THR A 149 20.73 -3.29 -5.91
C THR A 149 20.28 -4.75 -5.76
N GLU A 150 20.54 -5.35 -4.60
CA GLU A 150 20.07 -6.71 -4.31
C GLU A 150 18.54 -6.83 -4.34
N SER A 151 17.82 -5.77 -3.96
CA SER A 151 16.36 -5.71 -4.07
C SER A 151 15.90 -5.85 -5.53
N SER A 152 16.58 -5.16 -6.44
CA SER A 152 16.30 -5.24 -7.87
C SER A 152 16.63 -6.61 -8.45
N ARG A 153 17.77 -7.20 -8.05
CA ARG A 153 18.14 -8.57 -8.46
C ARG A 153 17.15 -9.61 -7.96
N ARG A 154 16.62 -9.46 -6.73
CA ARG A 154 15.57 -10.34 -6.19
C ARG A 154 14.31 -10.29 -7.04
N HIS A 155 13.89 -9.09 -7.46
CA HIS A 155 12.74 -8.94 -8.35
C HIS A 155 12.98 -9.65 -9.69
N LEU A 156 14.15 -9.49 -10.30
CA LEU A 156 14.49 -10.20 -11.54
C LEU A 156 14.52 -11.72 -11.36
N ARG A 157 14.99 -12.26 -10.23
CA ARG A 157 14.88 -13.70 -9.95
C ARG A 157 13.42 -14.17 -9.92
N GLN A 158 12.52 -13.36 -9.34
CA GLN A 158 11.09 -13.67 -9.31
C GLN A 158 10.49 -13.65 -10.72
N VAL A 159 10.80 -12.62 -11.51
CA VAL A 159 10.37 -12.54 -12.92
C VAL A 159 10.89 -13.73 -13.71
N SER A 160 12.15 -14.12 -13.52
CA SER A 160 12.74 -15.31 -14.14
C SER A 160 11.94 -16.57 -13.84
N ALA A 161 11.58 -16.79 -12.58
CA ALA A 161 10.84 -17.98 -12.16
C ALA A 161 9.43 -18.01 -12.76
N LEU A 162 8.77 -16.85 -12.84
CA LEU A 162 7.46 -16.72 -13.48
C LEU A 162 7.51 -16.99 -14.98
N LEU A 163 8.57 -16.55 -15.67
CA LEU A 163 8.75 -16.81 -17.10
C LEU A 163 8.91 -18.30 -17.38
N HIS A 164 9.79 -19.00 -16.63
CA HIS A 164 9.95 -20.45 -16.77
C HIS A 164 8.63 -21.18 -16.53
N LEU A 165 7.89 -20.81 -15.47
CA LEU A 165 6.59 -21.41 -15.18
C LEU A 165 5.58 -21.17 -16.31
N ALA A 166 5.53 -19.96 -16.87
CA ALA A 166 4.63 -19.64 -17.96
C ALA A 166 4.96 -20.42 -19.23
N GLU A 167 6.25 -20.68 -19.50
CA GLU A 167 6.68 -21.52 -20.61
C GLU A 167 6.35 -23.01 -20.36
N GLU A 168 6.65 -23.54 -19.17
CA GLU A 168 6.37 -24.93 -18.77
C GLU A 168 4.88 -25.27 -18.83
N GLU A 169 4.02 -24.34 -18.41
CA GLU A 169 2.55 -24.48 -18.45
C GLU A 169 1.96 -24.18 -19.84
N GLY A 170 2.79 -23.90 -20.85
CA GLY A 170 2.34 -23.61 -22.22
C GLY A 170 1.52 -22.32 -22.36
N LEU A 171 1.65 -21.41 -21.39
CA LEU A 171 0.99 -20.11 -21.40
C LEU A 171 1.64 -19.17 -22.42
N VAL A 172 2.94 -19.31 -22.68
CA VAL A 172 3.67 -18.51 -23.67
C VAL A 172 3.50 -19.08 -25.08
N GLY A 173 2.84 -18.33 -25.97
CA GLY A 173 2.59 -18.74 -27.36
C GLY A 173 2.49 -17.57 -28.35
N ALA A 174 2.42 -17.87 -29.65
CA ALA A 174 2.27 -16.84 -30.68
C ALA A 174 0.96 -16.05 -30.47
N GLY A 175 1.05 -14.72 -30.47
CA GLY A 175 -0.10 -13.83 -30.24
C GLY A 175 -0.49 -13.66 -28.75
N THR A 176 0.32 -14.16 -27.82
CA THR A 176 0.13 -13.92 -26.38
C THR A 176 0.99 -12.75 -25.90
N CYS A 177 0.46 -11.94 -24.99
CA CYS A 177 1.19 -10.85 -24.34
C CYS A 177 0.88 -10.90 -22.84
N TYR A 178 1.93 -10.97 -22.02
CA TYR A 178 1.82 -11.00 -20.57
C TYR A 178 2.21 -9.63 -20.01
N VAL A 179 1.34 -9.08 -19.17
CA VAL A 179 1.61 -7.85 -18.45
C VAL A 179 1.59 -8.19 -16.97
N GLU A 180 2.76 -8.10 -16.33
CA GLU A 180 2.86 -8.22 -14.89
C GLU A 180 2.42 -6.89 -14.27
N LEU A 181 1.32 -6.94 -13.52
CA LEU A 181 0.86 -5.80 -12.72
C LEU A 181 1.38 -5.98 -11.30
N GLY A 182 2.64 -5.62 -11.08
CA GLY A 182 3.22 -5.63 -9.75
C GLY A 182 2.40 -4.79 -8.76
N ALA A 183 2.31 -5.23 -7.50
CA ALA A 183 1.68 -4.46 -6.42
C ALA A 183 2.57 -3.32 -5.87
N GLY A 184 3.58 -2.90 -6.65
CA GLY A 184 4.56 -1.87 -6.29
C GLY A 184 4.15 -0.47 -6.76
N LYS A 185 4.85 0.56 -6.26
CA LYS A 185 4.84 1.87 -6.93
C LYS A 185 5.53 1.67 -8.27
N GLY A 186 4.85 1.97 -9.38
CA GLY A 186 5.50 2.02 -10.68
C GLY A 186 6.69 2.96 -10.60
N ASP A 187 7.89 2.41 -10.75
CA ASP A 187 9.06 3.23 -11.00
C ASP A 187 8.87 3.79 -12.41
N ASN A 188 8.57 5.10 -12.48
CA ASN A 188 8.54 5.83 -13.73
C ASN A 188 9.96 5.81 -14.30
N VAL A 189 10.24 4.86 -15.19
CA VAL A 189 11.40 4.97 -16.08
C VAL A 189 11.13 6.17 -16.98
N SER A 190 11.92 7.22 -16.78
CA SER A 190 11.91 8.46 -17.55
C SER A 190 12.78 8.31 -18.79
#